data_AF-A0A612UBQ6-F1
#
_entry.id   AF-A0A612UBQ6-F1
#
_cell.length_a   1.000
_cell.length_b   1.000
_cell.length_c   1.000
_cell.angle_alpha   90.00
_cell.angle_beta   90.00
_cell.angle_gamma   90.00
#
_symmetry.space_group_name_H-M   'P 1'
#
loop_
_entity.id
_entity.type
_entity.pdbx_description
1 polymer ?
#
loop_
_entity_poly.entity_id
_entity_poly.type
_entity_poly.pdbx_seq_one_letter_code
_entity_poly.pdbx_strand_id
1 'polypeptide(L)'
;MKISKIMKRALIDHQRTAVLDNTALKAYDNIAIPADYAWDKLGYVQIPTILSVSSEDKLWAVEHSFSCYQDDCGKYYPFFAVYSTQSTQLTHPIIYTYDPYYLGVNSQNDGRNTVSQFFDYRFLVPWQSVDINANTSEIQLDALGRSIGGSVYGTENNKQTVGFGSVIDYPVDMGLTPDEAISNATTTGYLQQLATIGTTDMFSWMGGVTQQQADHAMKEGWRFLQQHHLITFSEHIRSRGRVWAYQNRQHPLAQLLADAEQIPIHSAVLTADNYPETTDPDDSSKRLQQTGITVGYSDGFGRAIQLCALVPEGDAWHREDGGQVDTTPIKASSTYGTN
;
A
#
# COMPACT_ATOMS: atom_id res chain seq x y z
N MET A 1 8.89 1.82 47.68
CA MET A 1 8.02 1.02 46.79
C MET A 1 8.06 1.52 45.32
N LYS A 2 9.24 1.77 44.74
CA LYS A 2 9.34 2.36 43.37
C LYS A 2 10.27 1.63 42.38
N ILE A 3 11.16 0.74 42.81
CA ILE A 3 12.05 0.00 41.90
C ILE A 3 11.38 -1.30 41.38
N SER A 4 10.49 -1.93 42.16
CA SER A 4 9.90 -3.23 41.78
C SER A 4 8.87 -3.18 40.64
N LYS A 5 8.33 -2.00 40.30
CA LYS A 5 7.34 -1.84 39.21
C LYS A 5 8.01 -1.76 37.83
N ILE A 6 9.25 -1.25 37.75
CA ILE A 6 10.02 -1.12 36.50
C ILE A 6 10.48 -2.50 36.01
N MET A 7 10.89 -3.38 36.94
CA MET A 7 11.40 -4.71 36.62
C MET A 7 10.42 -5.65 35.90
N LYS A 8 9.11 -5.43 36.01
CA LYS A 8 8.10 -6.31 35.37
C LYS A 8 7.81 -6.00 33.90
N ARG A 9 8.26 -4.84 33.40
CA ARG A 9 7.87 -4.34 32.06
C ARG A 9 8.98 -4.39 31.02
N ALA A 10 10.23 -4.64 31.43
CA ALA A 10 11.40 -4.68 30.55
C ALA A 10 11.48 -3.46 29.60
N LEU A 11 11.20 -2.27 30.11
CA LEU A 11 11.28 -1.02 29.35
C LEU A 11 12.76 -0.70 29.09
N ILE A 12 13.14 -0.66 27.81
CA ILE A 12 14.52 -0.40 27.39
C ILE A 12 14.73 1.11 27.37
N ASP A 13 15.69 1.60 28.16
CA ASP A 13 16.04 3.02 28.19
C ASP A 13 16.86 3.41 26.95
N HIS A 14 17.99 2.74 26.73
CA HIS A 14 18.83 2.87 25.54
C HIS A 14 19.71 1.62 25.35
N GLN A 15 20.40 1.54 24.22
CA GLN A 15 21.46 0.57 23.98
C GLN A 15 22.82 1.23 24.05
N ARG A 16 23.81 0.48 24.51
CA ARG A 16 25.20 0.93 24.58
C ARG A 16 26.12 -0.09 23.93
N THR A 17 26.84 0.36 22.91
CA THR A 17 27.69 -0.50 22.06
C THR A 17 29.13 -0.01 22.12
N ALA A 18 30.07 -0.87 22.54
CA ALA A 18 31.50 -0.55 22.51
C ALA A 18 31.99 -0.41 21.06
N VAL A 19 32.78 0.62 20.78
CA VAL A 19 33.27 0.95 19.44
C VAL A 19 34.79 1.01 19.39
N LEU A 20 35.43 1.62 20.39
CA LEU A 20 36.88 1.78 20.42
C LEU A 20 37.46 1.19 21.70
N ASP A 21 38.34 0.21 21.53
CA ASP A 21 39.30 -0.22 22.54
C ASP A 21 40.66 0.49 22.32
N ASN A 22 41.63 0.20 23.16
CA ASN A 22 42.99 0.73 22.98
C ASN A 22 43.63 0.32 21.65
N THR A 23 43.27 -0.83 21.10
CA THR A 23 43.82 -1.30 19.81
C THR A 23 43.29 -0.42 18.67
N ALA A 24 42.00 -0.15 18.65
CA ALA A 24 41.35 0.72 17.67
C ALA A 24 41.87 2.17 17.79
N LEU A 25 42.10 2.65 19.01
CA LEU A 25 42.61 4.01 19.24
C LEU A 25 43.99 4.25 18.61
N LYS A 26 44.82 3.21 18.41
CA LYS A 26 46.12 3.33 17.74
C LYS A 26 46.04 3.83 16.31
N ALA A 27 44.86 3.72 15.67
CA ALA A 27 44.63 4.31 14.35
C ALA A 27 44.85 5.83 14.32
N TYR A 28 44.80 6.50 15.48
CA TYR A 28 44.91 7.95 15.62
C TYR A 28 46.24 8.43 16.23
N ASP A 29 47.20 7.54 16.54
CA ASP A 29 48.44 7.89 17.27
C ASP A 29 49.27 9.00 16.61
N ASN A 30 49.22 9.12 15.27
CA ASN A 30 49.96 10.11 14.51
C ASN A 30 49.12 11.34 14.09
N ILE A 31 47.91 11.47 14.63
CA ILE A 31 46.97 12.54 14.29
C ILE A 31 46.72 13.41 15.52
N ALA A 32 46.98 14.71 15.40
CA ALA A 32 46.59 15.67 16.42
C ALA A 32 45.07 15.91 16.34
N ILE A 33 44.30 15.30 17.25
CA ILE A 33 42.85 15.50 17.33
C ILE A 33 42.56 16.86 17.98
N PRO A 34 41.88 17.80 17.30
CA PRO A 34 41.53 19.09 17.91
C PRO A 34 40.58 18.89 19.09
N ALA A 35 40.62 19.80 20.07
CA ALA A 35 39.82 19.71 21.30
C ALA A 35 38.29 19.68 21.05
N ASP A 36 37.82 20.15 19.89
CA ASP A 36 36.40 20.09 19.51
C ASP A 36 35.96 18.72 18.99
N TYR A 37 36.91 17.86 18.63
CA TYR A 37 36.68 16.47 18.25
C TYR A 37 37.06 15.49 19.36
N ALA A 38 37.14 15.97 20.61
CA ALA A 38 37.24 15.08 21.75
C ALA A 38 36.06 14.10 21.75
N TRP A 39 36.31 12.82 22.02
CA TRP A 39 35.33 11.75 21.84
C TRP A 39 34.02 11.99 22.59
N ASP A 40 34.08 12.56 23.80
CA ASP A 40 32.92 12.94 24.59
C ASP A 40 32.05 14.02 23.92
N LYS A 41 32.67 14.99 23.24
CA LYS A 41 31.96 16.00 22.43
C LYS A 41 31.32 15.40 21.17
N LEU A 42 31.84 14.27 20.70
CA LEU A 42 31.28 13.52 19.58
C LEU A 42 30.21 12.50 20.02
N GLY A 43 29.84 12.48 21.29
CA GLY A 43 28.79 11.60 21.83
C GLY A 43 29.28 10.21 22.27
N TYR A 44 30.59 9.97 22.32
CA TYR A 44 31.12 8.75 22.91
C TYR A 44 31.12 8.82 24.43
N VAL A 45 30.90 7.69 25.09
CA VAL A 45 30.97 7.54 26.54
C VAL A 45 32.00 6.48 26.90
N GLN A 46 32.73 6.69 28.00
CA GLN A 46 33.60 5.64 28.52
C GLN A 46 32.83 4.63 29.36
N ILE A 47 33.07 3.34 29.10
CA ILE A 47 32.48 2.23 29.84
C ILE A 47 33.55 1.26 30.36
N PRO A 48 33.29 0.58 31.48
CA PRO A 48 34.13 -0.54 31.88
C PRO A 48 33.98 -1.70 30.87
N THR A 49 35.05 -2.46 30.69
CA THR A 49 34.96 -3.75 29.98
C THR A 49 34.12 -4.72 30.80
N ILE A 50 33.13 -5.34 30.16
CA ILE A 50 32.20 -6.26 30.79
C ILE A 50 32.75 -7.69 30.66
N LEU A 51 32.60 -8.52 31.70
CA LEU A 51 33.15 -9.88 31.79
C LEU A 51 34.69 -9.96 31.73
N SER A 52 35.38 -8.88 32.12
CA SER A 52 36.84 -8.90 32.18
C SER A 52 37.36 -9.90 33.22
N VAL A 53 38.39 -10.65 32.84
CA VAL A 53 39.11 -11.59 33.72
C VAL A 53 40.30 -10.93 34.42
N SER A 54 40.60 -9.66 34.10
CA SER A 54 41.70 -8.89 34.68
C SER A 54 41.39 -7.38 34.76
N SER A 55 42.34 -6.56 35.21
CA SER A 55 42.18 -5.11 35.08
C SER A 55 42.39 -4.72 33.61
N GLU A 56 41.31 -4.36 32.94
CA GLU A 56 41.34 -3.90 31.55
C GLU A 56 40.97 -2.41 31.48
N ASP A 57 41.52 -1.72 30.49
CA ASP A 57 41.22 -0.32 30.25
C ASP A 57 39.76 -0.12 29.82
N LYS A 58 39.25 1.09 30.05
CA LYS A 58 37.89 1.45 29.63
C LYS A 58 37.78 1.47 28.11
N LEU A 59 36.59 1.15 27.61
CA LEU A 59 36.24 1.24 26.20
C LEU A 59 35.48 2.53 25.94
N TRP A 60 35.61 3.08 24.72
CA TRP A 60 34.68 4.07 24.23
C TRP A 60 33.50 3.38 23.56
N ALA A 61 32.30 3.75 23.98
CA ALA A 61 31.05 3.25 23.47
C ALA A 61 30.18 4.39 22.95
N VAL A 62 29.17 4.03 22.17
CA VAL A 62 28.09 4.94 21.77
C VAL A 62 26.80 4.51 22.45
N GLU A 63 26.04 5.49 22.93
CA GLU A 63 24.67 5.29 23.42
C GLU A 63 23.69 5.67 22.32
N HIS A 64 22.74 4.78 22.03
CA HIS A 64 21.79 4.98 20.94
C HIS A 64 20.44 4.32 21.22
N SER A 65 19.45 4.65 20.37
CA SER A 65 18.11 4.07 20.41
C SER A 65 17.40 4.33 21.74
N PHE A 66 17.46 5.58 22.20
CA PHE A 66 16.81 6.02 23.43
C PHE A 66 15.28 5.97 23.29
N SER A 67 14.60 5.51 24.34
CA SER A 67 13.14 5.48 24.44
C SER A 67 12.67 6.04 25.78
N CYS A 68 11.76 7.01 25.75
CA CYS A 68 11.09 7.51 26.95
C CYS A 68 9.66 6.99 27.00
N TYR A 69 9.22 6.54 28.18
CA TYR A 69 7.87 5.98 28.42
C TYR A 69 7.03 6.85 29.36
N GLN A 70 7.56 7.99 29.79
CA GLN A 70 6.87 8.96 30.62
C GLN A 70 6.66 10.24 29.82
N ASP A 71 5.47 10.81 29.91
CA ASP A 71 5.23 12.16 29.38
C ASP A 71 5.91 13.24 30.22
N ASP A 72 5.81 14.49 29.75
CA ASP A 72 6.36 15.68 30.41
C ASP A 72 5.81 15.91 31.83
N CYS A 73 4.66 15.33 32.17
CA CYS A 73 4.06 15.36 33.50
C CYS A 73 4.54 14.20 34.39
N GLY A 74 5.40 13.33 33.89
CA GLY A 74 5.93 12.15 34.57
C GLY A 74 4.97 10.96 34.61
N LYS A 75 3.85 11.00 33.88
CA LYS A 75 2.88 9.89 33.80
C LYS A 75 3.39 8.86 32.79
N TYR A 76 3.41 7.60 33.22
CA TYR A 76 3.79 6.49 32.36
C TYR A 76 2.69 6.17 31.33
N TYR A 77 3.13 5.92 30.11
CA TYR A 77 2.32 5.33 29.06
C TYR A 77 2.08 3.83 29.36
N PRO A 78 1.09 3.19 28.70
CA PRO A 78 0.99 1.74 28.71
C PRO A 78 2.32 1.08 28.32
N PHE A 79 2.59 -0.13 28.80
CA PHE A 79 3.91 -0.77 28.63
C PHE A 79 4.30 -1.02 27.17
N PHE A 80 3.34 -1.02 26.25
CA PHE A 80 3.50 -1.24 24.83
C PHE A 80 3.58 0.05 24.00
N ALA A 81 3.45 1.22 24.64
CA ALA A 81 3.48 2.52 23.98
C ALA A 81 4.70 3.32 24.44
N VAL A 82 5.33 4.03 23.51
CA VAL A 82 6.51 4.87 23.75
C VAL A 82 6.11 6.33 23.62
N TYR A 83 6.50 7.16 24.58
CA TYR A 83 6.20 8.59 24.54
C TYR A 83 7.11 9.31 23.54
N SER A 84 8.41 8.99 23.56
CA SER A 84 9.37 9.54 22.60
C SER A 84 10.51 8.59 22.30
N THR A 85 11.09 8.73 21.12
CA THR A 85 12.35 8.06 20.76
C THR A 85 13.39 9.07 20.32
N GLN A 86 14.66 8.71 20.47
CA GLN A 86 15.77 9.57 20.09
C GLN A 86 16.94 8.69 19.65
N SER A 87 17.50 8.96 18.48
CA SER A 87 18.59 8.13 17.93
C SER A 87 19.82 8.19 18.82
N THR A 88 20.29 9.39 19.14
CA THR A 88 21.35 9.67 20.12
C THR A 88 21.03 10.97 20.86
N GLN A 89 21.72 11.25 21.96
CA GLN A 89 21.55 12.52 22.68
C GLN A 89 22.00 13.77 21.89
N LEU A 90 22.59 13.58 20.70
CA LEU A 90 23.01 14.66 19.80
C LEU A 90 21.86 15.23 18.94
N THR A 91 20.74 14.52 18.85
CA THR A 91 19.57 14.89 18.02
C THR A 91 18.37 15.20 18.88
N HIS A 92 17.40 15.99 18.41
CA HIS A 92 16.13 16.16 19.15
C HIS A 92 15.31 14.86 19.18
N PRO A 93 14.53 14.61 20.26
CA PRO A 93 13.63 13.46 20.33
C PRO A 93 12.42 13.64 19.40
N ILE A 94 11.89 12.53 18.89
CA ILE A 94 10.58 12.47 18.23
C ILE A 94 9.54 12.10 19.29
N ILE A 95 8.55 12.96 19.47
CA ILE A 95 7.43 12.76 20.41
C ILE A 95 6.24 12.18 19.67
N TYR A 96 5.61 11.17 20.27
CA TYR A 96 4.44 10.49 19.72
C TYR A 96 3.16 10.85 20.48
N THR A 97 2.11 11.17 19.75
CA THR A 97 0.75 11.25 20.29
C THR A 97 -0.09 10.10 19.75
N TYR A 98 -0.86 9.46 20.61
CA TYR A 98 -1.69 8.31 20.27
C TYR A 98 -3.17 8.67 20.22
N ASP A 99 -3.97 7.77 19.64
CA ASP A 99 -5.41 7.76 19.88
C ASP A 99 -5.76 7.50 21.38
N PRO A 100 -7.03 7.70 21.80
CA PRO A 100 -7.44 7.51 23.20
C PRO A 100 -7.19 6.11 23.78
N TYR A 101 -6.96 5.10 22.94
CA TYR A 101 -6.79 3.70 23.31
C TYR A 101 -5.37 3.17 23.07
N TYR A 102 -4.43 4.02 22.62
CA TYR A 102 -3.07 3.65 22.26
C TYR A 102 -2.98 2.58 21.16
N LEU A 103 -3.93 2.55 20.21
CA LEU A 103 -3.92 1.59 19.10
C LEU A 103 -3.10 2.12 17.90
N GLY A 104 -3.24 3.41 17.58
CA GLY A 104 -2.48 4.10 16.54
C GLY A 104 -1.74 5.34 17.05
N VAL A 105 -0.64 5.68 16.37
CA VAL A 105 0.08 6.94 16.56
C VAL A 105 -0.59 7.99 15.67
N ASN A 106 -1.32 8.92 16.28
CA ASN A 106 -2.03 9.99 15.58
C ASN A 106 -1.10 11.10 15.12
N SER A 107 0.03 11.34 15.80
CA SER A 107 1.00 12.34 15.35
C SER A 107 2.42 12.07 15.83
N GLN A 108 3.36 12.62 15.09
CA GLN A 108 4.80 12.63 15.40
C GLN A 108 5.30 14.07 15.33
N ASN A 109 6.12 14.47 16.31
CA ASN A 109 6.71 15.81 16.37
C ASN A 109 8.21 15.71 16.67
N ASP A 110 9.05 16.30 15.82
CA ASP A 110 10.52 16.27 15.94
C ASP A 110 11.11 17.51 16.65
N GLY A 111 10.25 18.28 17.33
CA GLY A 111 10.55 19.58 17.94
C GLY A 111 10.30 20.78 17.02
N ARG A 112 10.15 20.57 15.71
CA ARG A 112 9.94 21.66 14.72
C ARG A 112 8.77 21.39 13.80
N ASN A 113 8.64 20.16 13.34
CA ASN A 113 7.67 19.72 12.36
C ASN A 113 6.69 18.75 13.02
N THR A 114 5.47 18.68 12.49
CA THR A 114 4.46 17.73 12.92
C THR A 114 3.87 17.03 11.71
N VAL A 115 3.74 15.72 11.79
CA VAL A 115 2.96 14.90 10.85
C VAL A 115 1.81 14.27 11.61
N SER A 116 0.62 14.30 11.04
CA SER A 116 -0.59 13.69 11.63
C SER A 116 -1.10 12.54 10.77
N GLN A 117 -1.74 11.55 11.39
CA GLN A 117 -2.32 10.39 10.73
C GLN A 117 -3.69 10.06 11.33
N PHE A 118 -4.59 9.55 10.50
CA PHE A 118 -5.94 9.15 10.87
C PHE A 118 -6.20 7.72 10.40
N PHE A 119 -6.87 6.93 11.24
CA PHE A 119 -6.95 5.48 11.10
C PHE A 119 -8.34 5.00 10.72
N ASP A 120 -8.38 4.00 9.84
CA ASP A 120 -9.55 3.14 9.66
C ASP A 120 -9.47 2.01 10.68
N TYR A 121 -10.30 2.12 11.73
CA TYR A 121 -10.29 1.19 12.84
C TYR A 121 -10.83 -0.20 12.51
N ARG A 122 -11.39 -0.44 11.31
CA ARG A 122 -11.72 -1.80 10.84
C ARG A 122 -10.45 -2.64 10.65
N PHE A 123 -9.35 -1.98 10.27
CA PHE A 123 -8.07 -2.62 9.93
C PHE A 123 -6.87 -2.12 10.74
N LEU A 124 -7.04 -1.04 11.52
CA LEU A 124 -5.95 -0.34 12.23
C LEU A 124 -4.85 0.16 11.28
N VAL A 125 -5.26 0.62 10.09
CA VAL A 125 -4.37 1.17 9.06
C VAL A 125 -4.64 2.67 8.90
N PRO A 126 -3.61 3.53 8.75
CA PRO A 126 -3.81 4.92 8.41
C PRO A 126 -4.48 5.05 7.04
N TRP A 127 -5.60 5.77 6.96
CA TRP A 127 -6.26 6.09 5.70
C TRP A 127 -5.98 7.52 5.24
N GLN A 128 -5.56 8.41 6.15
CA GLN A 128 -5.19 9.79 5.83
C GLN A 128 -3.96 10.21 6.63
N SER A 129 -3.09 11.00 6.01
CA SER A 129 -1.97 11.67 6.66
C SER A 129 -1.86 13.13 6.23
N VAL A 130 -1.48 13.99 7.17
CA VAL A 130 -1.18 15.41 6.91
C VAL A 130 0.31 15.64 7.18
N ASP A 131 1.03 16.07 6.15
CA ASP A 131 2.47 16.28 6.19
C ASP A 131 2.87 17.60 6.88
N ILE A 132 4.18 17.86 6.94
CA ILE A 132 4.76 19.04 7.58
C ILE A 132 4.40 20.37 6.91
N ASN A 133 3.92 20.32 5.66
CA ASN A 133 3.50 21.47 4.86
C ASN A 133 1.97 21.60 4.82
N ALA A 134 1.25 20.82 5.64
CA ALA A 134 -0.20 20.72 5.65
C ALA A 134 -0.81 20.18 4.35
N ASN A 135 -0.05 19.42 3.56
CA ASN A 135 -0.61 18.65 2.45
C ASN A 135 -1.23 17.36 2.99
N THR A 136 -2.36 16.97 2.42
CA THR A 136 -3.10 15.76 2.76
C THR A 136 -2.78 14.67 1.74
N SER A 137 -2.46 13.47 2.22
CA SER A 137 -2.45 12.24 1.43
C SER A 137 -3.47 11.29 2.03
N GLU A 138 -4.26 10.64 1.20
CA GLU A 138 -5.31 9.74 1.68
C GLU A 138 -5.56 8.57 0.75
N ILE A 139 -6.15 7.52 1.29
CA ILE A 139 -6.53 6.31 0.60
C ILE A 139 -7.95 5.90 0.96
N GLN A 140 -8.65 5.31 -0.01
CA GLN A 140 -9.89 4.59 0.23
C GLN A 140 -9.61 3.11 0.42
N LEU A 141 -10.11 2.54 1.52
CA LEU A 141 -10.02 1.12 1.81
C LEU A 141 -11.35 0.41 1.54
N ASP A 142 -11.27 -0.72 0.86
CA ASP A 142 -12.39 -1.61 0.66
C ASP A 142 -12.77 -2.39 1.95
N ALA A 143 -13.74 -3.30 1.87
CA ALA A 143 -14.23 -4.07 3.01
C ALA A 143 -13.23 -5.14 3.49
N LEU A 144 -12.14 -5.36 2.76
CA LEU A 144 -11.06 -6.28 3.09
C LEU A 144 -9.77 -5.54 3.50
N GLY A 145 -9.78 -4.21 3.54
CA GLY A 145 -8.64 -3.39 3.92
C GLY A 145 -7.64 -3.16 2.78
N ARG A 146 -8.04 -3.40 1.54
CA ARG A 146 -7.24 -3.12 0.34
C ARG A 146 -7.44 -1.68 -0.10
N SER A 147 -6.37 -1.00 -0.49
CA SER A 147 -6.47 0.34 -1.07
C SER A 147 -7.01 0.25 -2.49
N ILE A 148 -8.09 0.98 -2.76
CA ILE A 148 -8.77 1.03 -4.07
C ILE A 148 -8.77 2.43 -4.69
N GLY A 149 -8.46 3.45 -3.91
CA GLY A 149 -8.29 4.82 -4.38
C GLY A 149 -7.23 5.53 -3.55
N GLY A 150 -6.48 6.44 -4.16
CA GLY A 150 -5.46 7.24 -3.47
C GLY A 150 -5.44 8.67 -3.99
N SER A 151 -5.25 9.63 -3.09
CA SER A 151 -5.27 11.06 -3.39
C SER A 151 -4.19 11.82 -2.64
N VAL A 152 -3.77 12.93 -3.23
CA VAL A 152 -2.89 13.92 -2.60
C VAL A 152 -3.33 15.32 -3.02
N TYR A 153 -3.45 16.21 -2.04
CA TYR A 153 -3.81 17.61 -2.27
C TYR A 153 -3.33 18.50 -1.13
N GLY A 154 -3.26 19.80 -1.38
CA GLY A 154 -2.75 20.75 -0.42
C GLY A 154 -2.66 22.12 -1.02
N THR A 155 -1.55 22.80 -0.75
CA THR A 155 -1.34 24.13 -1.31
C THR A 155 0.05 24.33 -1.89
N GLU A 156 0.14 24.99 -3.04
CA GLU A 156 1.38 25.41 -3.68
C GLU A 156 1.39 26.93 -3.91
N ASN A 157 2.54 27.51 -4.27
CA ASN A 157 2.70 28.90 -4.74
C ASN A 157 1.78 29.95 -4.09
N ASN A 158 2.12 30.43 -2.89
CA ASN A 158 1.32 31.39 -2.11
C ASN A 158 -0.06 30.88 -1.66
N LYS A 159 -0.13 29.61 -1.21
CA LYS A 159 -1.31 28.97 -0.63
C LYS A 159 -2.47 28.77 -1.62
N GLN A 160 -2.17 28.59 -2.91
CA GLN A 160 -3.16 28.17 -3.88
C GLN A 160 -3.50 26.70 -3.67
N THR A 161 -4.77 26.38 -3.50
CA THR A 161 -5.23 24.99 -3.39
C THR A 161 -5.02 24.27 -4.72
N VAL A 162 -4.27 23.17 -4.67
CA VAL A 162 -3.99 22.31 -5.82
C VAL A 162 -4.02 20.87 -5.36
N GLY A 163 -4.15 19.94 -6.31
CA GLY A 163 -4.17 18.51 -6.02
C GLY A 163 -5.27 17.76 -6.74
N PHE A 164 -5.39 16.50 -6.33
CA PHE A 164 -6.49 15.62 -6.67
C PHE A 164 -7.72 15.89 -5.77
N GLY A 165 -8.87 15.35 -6.15
CA GLY A 165 -10.08 15.37 -5.33
C GLY A 165 -9.97 14.45 -4.11
N SER A 166 -10.75 14.71 -3.07
CA SER A 166 -10.77 13.84 -1.89
C SER A 166 -11.44 12.50 -2.18
N VAL A 167 -10.99 11.41 -1.54
CA VAL A 167 -11.62 10.08 -1.62
C VAL A 167 -13.03 10.05 -1.03
N ILE A 168 -13.40 11.03 -0.20
CA ILE A 168 -14.77 11.17 0.30
C ILE A 168 -15.70 11.76 -0.77
N ASP A 169 -15.20 12.74 -1.53
CA ASP A 169 -15.97 13.43 -2.57
C ASP A 169 -16.02 12.62 -3.87
N TYR A 170 -14.96 11.86 -4.14
CA TYR A 170 -14.79 11.04 -5.33
C TYR A 170 -14.47 9.58 -4.96
N PRO A 171 -15.38 8.89 -4.27
CA PRO A 171 -15.13 7.50 -3.88
C PRO A 171 -15.08 6.59 -5.10
N VAL A 172 -14.14 5.66 -5.11
CA VAL A 172 -14.09 4.54 -6.04
C VAL A 172 -15.23 3.59 -5.70
N ASP A 173 -16.01 3.18 -6.72
CA ASP A 173 -17.05 2.19 -6.54
C ASP A 173 -16.43 0.84 -6.15
N MET A 174 -16.97 0.24 -5.09
CA MET A 174 -16.58 -1.07 -4.58
C MET A 174 -16.88 -2.21 -5.56
N GLY A 175 -17.83 -1.99 -6.48
CA GLY A 175 -18.18 -2.92 -7.56
C GLY A 175 -17.37 -2.74 -8.84
N LEU A 176 -16.50 -1.72 -8.93
CA LEU A 176 -15.77 -1.40 -10.16
C LEU A 176 -14.83 -2.54 -10.56
N THR A 177 -15.08 -3.12 -11.73
CA THR A 177 -14.24 -4.18 -12.27
C THR A 177 -13.00 -3.62 -12.98
N PRO A 178 -11.94 -4.43 -13.20
CA PRO A 178 -10.81 -4.06 -14.04
C PRO A 178 -11.23 -3.57 -15.43
N ASP A 179 -12.13 -4.29 -16.10
CA ASP A 179 -12.57 -3.94 -17.46
C ASP A 179 -13.35 -2.63 -17.51
N GLU A 180 -14.28 -2.40 -16.57
CA GLU A 180 -15.00 -1.12 -16.46
C GLU A 180 -14.05 0.03 -16.15
N ALA A 181 -13.08 -0.16 -15.26
CA ALA A 181 -12.08 0.85 -14.93
C ALA A 181 -11.28 1.26 -16.18
N ILE A 182 -10.83 0.28 -16.96
CA ILE A 182 -10.08 0.51 -18.20
C ILE A 182 -10.96 1.19 -19.27
N SER A 183 -12.19 0.72 -19.45
CA SER A 183 -13.14 1.30 -20.40
C SER A 183 -13.47 2.76 -20.05
N ASN A 184 -13.67 3.05 -18.77
CA ASN A 184 -13.91 4.42 -18.31
C ASN A 184 -12.68 5.31 -18.57
N ALA A 185 -11.48 4.83 -18.19
CA ALA A 185 -10.24 5.58 -18.32
C ALA A 185 -9.82 5.85 -19.78
N THR A 186 -10.29 5.04 -20.72
CA THR A 186 -10.02 5.19 -22.16
C THR A 186 -11.09 5.98 -22.90
N THR A 187 -12.15 6.41 -22.21
CA THR A 187 -13.18 7.27 -22.80
C THR A 187 -12.65 8.68 -23.07
N THR A 188 -12.93 9.24 -24.24
CA THR A 188 -12.52 10.59 -24.62
C THR A 188 -12.98 11.62 -23.59
N GLY A 189 -12.02 12.40 -23.07
CA GLY A 189 -12.29 13.45 -22.08
C GLY A 189 -12.42 12.94 -20.64
N TYR A 190 -12.07 11.67 -20.38
CA TYR A 190 -11.97 11.15 -19.02
C TYR A 190 -10.97 11.97 -18.19
N LEU A 191 -11.40 12.36 -16.99
CA LEU A 191 -10.57 13.03 -15.99
C LEU A 191 -10.66 12.26 -14.68
N GLN A 192 -9.55 11.64 -14.30
CA GLN A 192 -9.41 10.93 -13.04
C GLN A 192 -9.28 11.93 -11.90
N GLN A 193 -10.25 11.90 -10.97
CA GLN A 193 -10.29 12.82 -9.84
C GLN A 193 -9.31 12.43 -8.74
N LEU A 194 -8.98 11.14 -8.61
CA LEU A 194 -7.99 10.63 -7.67
C LEU A 194 -6.61 10.48 -8.34
N ALA A 195 -5.55 10.41 -7.55
CA ALA A 195 -4.20 10.14 -8.07
C ALA A 195 -4.07 8.71 -8.60
N THR A 196 -4.67 7.76 -7.87
CA THR A 196 -4.68 6.33 -8.23
C THR A 196 -6.06 5.72 -8.03
N ILE A 197 -6.40 4.77 -8.89
CA ILE A 197 -7.56 3.89 -8.74
C ILE A 197 -7.07 2.45 -8.92
N GLY A 198 -7.37 1.58 -7.96
CA GLY A 198 -7.01 0.17 -7.98
C GLY A 198 -8.26 -0.71 -7.94
N THR A 199 -8.39 -1.62 -8.90
CA THR A 199 -9.47 -2.60 -8.95
C THR A 199 -8.91 -4.00 -9.06
N THR A 200 -9.66 -5.01 -8.64
CA THR A 200 -9.22 -6.40 -8.67
C THR A 200 -10.41 -7.33 -8.83
N ASP A 201 -10.38 -8.15 -9.86
CA ASP A 201 -11.30 -9.27 -9.98
C ASP A 201 -10.67 -10.54 -9.37
N MET A 202 -10.98 -10.77 -8.10
CA MET A 202 -10.52 -11.94 -7.34
C MET A 202 -11.19 -13.25 -7.79
N PHE A 203 -12.29 -13.18 -8.53
CA PHE A 203 -13.10 -14.33 -8.90
C PHE A 203 -13.09 -14.61 -10.42
N SER A 204 -12.38 -13.81 -11.20
CA SER A 204 -12.16 -13.98 -12.65
C SER A 204 -11.81 -15.42 -13.07
N TRP A 205 -11.01 -16.15 -12.27
CA TRP A 205 -10.67 -17.54 -12.58
C TRP A 205 -11.85 -18.52 -12.44
N MET A 206 -12.87 -18.16 -11.66
CA MET A 206 -14.09 -18.98 -11.53
C MET A 206 -14.91 -18.93 -12.82
N GLY A 207 -14.89 -17.80 -13.53
CA GLY A 207 -15.82 -17.49 -14.61
C GLY A 207 -17.24 -17.24 -14.08
N GLY A 208 -18.04 -16.55 -14.89
CA GLY A 208 -19.38 -16.11 -14.55
C GLY A 208 -20.46 -16.75 -15.42
N VAL A 209 -21.61 -17.06 -14.82
CA VAL A 209 -22.86 -17.36 -15.54
C VAL A 209 -23.99 -16.61 -14.87
N THR A 210 -24.68 -15.77 -15.61
CA THR A 210 -25.79 -14.99 -15.07
C THR A 210 -27.03 -15.84 -14.86
N GLN A 211 -27.93 -15.39 -13.99
CA GLN A 211 -29.23 -16.03 -13.82
C GLN A 211 -29.98 -16.13 -15.17
N GLN A 212 -29.95 -15.09 -15.99
CA GLN A 212 -30.62 -15.06 -17.29
C GLN A 212 -30.07 -16.13 -18.24
N GLN A 213 -28.74 -16.29 -18.30
CA GLN A 213 -28.10 -17.32 -19.12
C GLN A 213 -28.49 -18.74 -18.66
N ALA A 214 -28.47 -18.98 -17.35
CA ALA A 214 -28.83 -20.27 -16.78
C ALA A 214 -30.29 -20.64 -17.03
N ASP A 215 -31.21 -19.69 -16.79
CA ASP A 215 -32.65 -19.90 -16.99
C ASP A 215 -33.04 -19.98 -18.48
N HIS A 216 -32.26 -19.37 -19.37
CA HIS A 216 -32.38 -19.56 -20.82
C HIS A 216 -31.95 -20.96 -21.26
N ALA A 217 -30.82 -21.46 -20.73
CA ALA A 217 -30.31 -22.80 -21.06
C ALA A 217 -31.21 -23.92 -20.51
N MET A 218 -31.84 -23.71 -19.36
CA MET A 218 -32.78 -24.65 -18.75
C MET A 218 -33.78 -23.91 -17.86
N LYS A 219 -35.07 -24.23 -17.96
CA LYS A 219 -36.08 -23.69 -17.04
C LYS A 219 -35.71 -23.98 -15.58
N GLU A 220 -35.69 -22.95 -14.73
CA GLU A 220 -35.20 -23.00 -13.33
C GLU A 220 -33.71 -23.41 -13.22
N GLY A 221 -32.94 -23.16 -14.28
CA GLY A 221 -31.53 -23.54 -14.38
C GLY A 221 -30.69 -22.87 -13.31
N TRP A 222 -30.95 -21.60 -13.01
CA TRP A 222 -30.27 -20.89 -11.93
C TRP A 222 -30.51 -21.56 -10.57
N ARG A 223 -31.76 -21.88 -10.27
CA ARG A 223 -32.15 -22.57 -9.04
C ARG A 223 -31.49 -23.95 -8.94
N PHE A 224 -31.41 -24.69 -10.05
CA PHE A 224 -30.69 -25.96 -10.11
C PHE A 224 -29.20 -25.77 -9.75
N LEU A 225 -28.51 -24.82 -10.39
CA LEU A 225 -27.10 -24.55 -10.12
C LEU A 225 -26.84 -24.20 -8.64
N GLN A 226 -27.72 -23.38 -8.05
CA GLN A 226 -27.63 -22.99 -6.64
C GLN A 226 -27.88 -24.16 -5.68
N GLN A 227 -28.95 -24.94 -5.90
CA GLN A 227 -29.31 -26.08 -5.04
C GLN A 227 -28.24 -27.18 -5.07
N HIS A 228 -27.56 -27.35 -6.19
CA HIS A 228 -26.46 -28.30 -6.33
C HIS A 228 -25.08 -27.72 -5.96
N HIS A 229 -25.03 -26.46 -5.51
CA HIS A 229 -23.81 -25.76 -5.14
C HIS A 229 -22.75 -25.75 -6.26
N LEU A 230 -23.20 -25.60 -7.50
CA LEU A 230 -22.34 -25.54 -8.69
C LEU A 230 -21.89 -24.10 -8.98
N ILE A 231 -22.65 -23.11 -8.50
CA ILE A 231 -22.41 -21.68 -8.66
C ILE A 231 -22.53 -20.97 -7.30
N THR A 232 -21.92 -19.79 -7.16
CA THR A 232 -22.15 -18.90 -6.03
C THR A 232 -23.42 -18.07 -6.24
N PHE A 233 -23.92 -17.42 -5.18
CA PHE A 233 -25.03 -16.47 -5.32
C PHE A 233 -24.66 -15.23 -6.14
N SER A 234 -23.36 -14.95 -6.27
CA SER A 234 -22.78 -13.85 -7.05
C SER A 234 -22.35 -14.31 -8.45
N GLU A 235 -22.98 -15.35 -9.01
CA GLU A 235 -22.80 -15.76 -10.43
C GLU A 235 -21.46 -16.44 -10.76
N HIS A 236 -20.61 -16.75 -9.78
CA HIS A 236 -19.29 -17.35 -10.03
C HIS A 236 -19.32 -18.88 -9.97
N ILE A 237 -18.76 -19.54 -10.98
CA ILE A 237 -18.78 -21.00 -11.09
C ILE A 237 -17.81 -21.61 -10.08
N ARG A 238 -18.30 -22.51 -9.22
CA ARG A 238 -17.43 -23.23 -8.28
C ARG A 238 -16.64 -24.31 -9.01
N SER A 239 -15.47 -24.70 -8.50
CA SER A 239 -14.71 -25.85 -9.03
C SER A 239 -15.58 -27.12 -9.16
N ARG A 240 -16.52 -27.34 -8.22
CA ARG A 240 -17.52 -28.40 -8.30
C ARG A 240 -18.43 -28.28 -9.53
N GLY A 241 -18.84 -27.07 -9.90
CA GLY A 241 -19.60 -26.78 -11.11
C GLY A 241 -18.85 -27.19 -12.37
N ARG A 242 -17.56 -26.86 -12.46
CA ARG A 242 -16.69 -27.26 -13.59
C ARG A 242 -16.52 -28.79 -13.67
N VAL A 243 -16.29 -29.45 -12.54
CA VAL A 243 -16.19 -30.94 -12.49
C VAL A 243 -17.52 -31.58 -12.91
N TRP A 244 -18.64 -31.07 -12.40
CA TRP A 244 -19.96 -31.57 -12.77
C TRP A 244 -20.23 -31.37 -14.27
N ALA A 245 -19.90 -30.20 -14.82
CA ALA A 245 -20.05 -29.91 -16.25
C ALA A 245 -19.26 -30.91 -17.11
N TYR A 246 -18.00 -31.17 -16.75
CA TYR A 246 -17.16 -32.14 -17.44
C TYR A 246 -17.76 -33.57 -17.44
N GLN A 247 -18.39 -33.97 -16.34
CA GLN A 247 -19.03 -35.28 -16.19
C GLN A 247 -20.40 -35.39 -16.87
N ASN A 248 -21.08 -34.25 -17.08
CA ASN A 248 -22.46 -34.19 -17.55
C ASN A 248 -22.59 -33.41 -18.87
N ARG A 249 -21.66 -33.60 -19.81
CA ARG A 249 -21.53 -32.78 -21.05
C ARG A 249 -22.80 -32.65 -21.91
N GLN A 250 -23.74 -33.58 -21.79
CA GLN A 250 -25.02 -33.55 -22.52
C GLN A 250 -26.07 -32.65 -21.85
N HIS A 251 -25.83 -32.20 -20.62
CA HIS A 251 -26.73 -31.33 -19.89
C HIS A 251 -26.58 -29.88 -20.39
N PRO A 252 -27.67 -29.14 -20.67
CA PRO A 252 -27.58 -27.77 -21.21
C PRO A 252 -26.78 -26.82 -20.32
N LEU A 253 -27.00 -26.88 -18.99
CA LEU A 253 -26.19 -26.13 -18.03
C LEU A 253 -24.71 -26.54 -17.98
N ALA A 254 -24.37 -27.79 -18.33
CA ALA A 254 -22.97 -28.21 -18.34
C ALA A 254 -22.19 -27.53 -19.46
N GLN A 255 -22.80 -27.38 -20.64
CA GLN A 255 -22.19 -26.65 -21.75
C GLN A 255 -21.97 -25.18 -21.37
N LEU A 256 -23.00 -24.53 -20.81
CA LEU A 256 -22.91 -23.15 -20.33
C LEU A 256 -21.78 -22.95 -19.31
N LEU A 257 -21.66 -23.84 -18.33
CA LEU A 257 -20.57 -23.79 -17.34
C LEU A 257 -19.20 -24.12 -17.93
N ALA A 258 -19.12 -24.88 -19.03
CA ALA A 258 -17.86 -25.21 -19.68
C ALA A 258 -17.34 -24.05 -20.53
N ASP A 259 -18.25 -23.34 -21.21
CA ASP A 259 -17.94 -22.25 -22.14
C ASP A 259 -17.66 -20.92 -21.44
N ALA A 260 -18.05 -20.77 -20.16
CA ALA A 260 -17.76 -19.57 -19.39
C ALA A 260 -16.25 -19.31 -19.28
N GLU A 261 -15.84 -18.10 -19.67
CA GLU A 261 -14.45 -17.67 -19.70
C GLU A 261 -13.76 -17.78 -18.34
N GLN A 262 -12.46 -18.08 -18.34
CA GLN A 262 -11.61 -18.09 -17.16
C GLN A 262 -10.39 -17.23 -17.42
N ILE A 263 -10.28 -16.13 -16.68
CA ILE A 263 -9.14 -15.23 -16.74
C ILE A 263 -8.38 -15.38 -15.42
N PRO A 264 -7.03 -15.47 -15.41
CA PRO A 264 -6.29 -15.46 -14.16
C PRO A 264 -6.67 -14.24 -13.31
N ILE A 265 -6.54 -14.37 -11.99
CA ILE A 265 -6.81 -13.25 -11.07
C ILE A 265 -6.02 -12.05 -11.54
N HIS A 266 -6.70 -10.93 -11.73
CA HIS A 266 -6.07 -9.74 -12.27
C HIS A 266 -6.56 -8.47 -11.59
N SER A 267 -5.68 -7.48 -11.63
CA SER A 267 -5.89 -6.17 -11.04
C SER A 267 -5.51 -5.11 -12.04
N ALA A 268 -6.33 -4.07 -12.16
CA ALA A 268 -6.00 -2.87 -12.90
C ALA A 268 -5.60 -1.75 -11.92
N VAL A 269 -4.53 -1.04 -12.25
CA VAL A 269 -4.13 0.19 -11.56
C VAL A 269 -4.09 1.32 -12.56
N LEU A 270 -4.91 2.33 -12.31
CA LEU A 270 -4.96 3.59 -13.04
C LEU A 270 -4.15 4.63 -12.27
N THR A 271 -3.29 5.38 -12.95
CA THR A 271 -2.46 6.45 -12.37
C THR A 271 -2.57 7.70 -13.21
N ALA A 272 -3.06 8.79 -12.62
CA ALA A 272 -3.12 10.08 -13.28
C ALA A 272 -1.74 10.77 -13.22
N ASP A 273 -1.28 11.30 -14.36
CA ASP A 273 0.02 11.99 -14.44
C ASP A 273 -0.03 13.47 -13.99
N ASN A 274 -1.22 14.06 -13.96
CA ASN A 274 -1.49 15.45 -13.59
C ASN A 274 -2.75 15.56 -12.73
N TYR A 275 -2.92 16.69 -12.04
CA TYR A 275 -4.18 17.01 -11.38
C TYR A 275 -5.32 17.20 -12.39
N PRO A 276 -6.59 16.95 -12.00
CA PRO A 276 -7.74 17.06 -12.91
C PRO A 276 -7.91 18.46 -13.51
N GLU A 277 -7.49 19.48 -12.77
CA GLU A 277 -7.58 20.89 -13.17
C GLU A 277 -6.35 21.42 -13.90
N THR A 278 -5.33 20.59 -14.15
CA THR A 278 -4.15 21.01 -14.91
C THR A 278 -4.52 21.27 -16.37
N THR A 279 -4.34 22.52 -16.81
CA THR A 279 -4.62 22.94 -18.18
C THR A 279 -3.38 23.08 -19.03
N ASP A 280 -3.55 22.97 -20.35
CA ASP A 280 -2.49 23.29 -21.31
C ASP A 280 -2.10 24.78 -21.18
N PRO A 281 -0.81 25.12 -21.01
CA PRO A 281 -0.34 26.51 -20.95
C PRO A 281 -0.72 27.36 -22.16
N ASP A 282 -0.83 26.74 -23.34
CA ASP A 282 -1.16 27.40 -24.60
C ASP A 282 -2.66 27.39 -24.91
N ASP A 283 -3.45 26.55 -24.22
CA ASP A 283 -4.90 26.41 -24.42
C ASP A 283 -5.63 25.97 -23.14
N SER A 284 -6.13 26.93 -22.36
CA SER A 284 -6.79 26.67 -21.07
C SER A 284 -8.11 25.88 -21.17
N SER A 285 -8.63 25.67 -22.38
CA SER A 285 -9.79 24.79 -22.61
C SER A 285 -9.41 23.30 -22.58
N LYS A 286 -8.13 22.97 -22.73
CA LYS A 286 -7.61 21.60 -22.73
C LYS A 286 -7.07 21.22 -21.38
N ARG A 287 -7.40 20.00 -20.94
CA ARG A 287 -6.79 19.36 -19.77
C ARG A 287 -5.60 18.52 -20.23
N LEU A 288 -4.51 18.56 -19.47
CA LEU A 288 -3.28 17.82 -19.78
C LEU A 288 -3.25 16.40 -19.20
N GLN A 289 -4.18 16.07 -18.32
CA GLN A 289 -4.17 14.80 -17.61
C GLN A 289 -4.29 13.61 -18.57
N GLN A 290 -3.37 12.67 -18.44
CA GLN A 290 -3.44 11.33 -19.00
C GLN A 290 -3.50 10.32 -17.86
N THR A 291 -4.13 9.17 -18.15
CA THR A 291 -4.23 8.07 -17.20
C THR A 291 -3.38 6.90 -17.67
N GLY A 292 -2.28 6.64 -16.97
CA GLY A 292 -1.51 5.41 -17.14
C GLY A 292 -2.30 4.22 -16.64
N ILE A 293 -2.33 3.13 -17.40
CA ILE A 293 -3.07 1.91 -17.06
C ILE A 293 -2.08 0.75 -17.01
N THR A 294 -2.09 0.02 -15.90
CA THR A 294 -1.36 -1.24 -15.78
C THR A 294 -2.28 -2.36 -15.33
N VAL A 295 -2.08 -3.56 -15.86
CA VAL A 295 -2.85 -4.76 -15.51
C VAL A 295 -1.87 -5.85 -15.09
N GLY A 296 -1.97 -6.29 -13.84
CA GLY A 296 -1.19 -7.40 -13.29
C GLY A 296 -2.04 -8.67 -13.20
N TYR A 297 -1.46 -9.81 -13.59
CA TYR A 297 -2.08 -11.13 -13.47
C TYR A 297 -1.33 -11.97 -12.42
N SER A 298 -2.09 -12.74 -11.63
CA SER A 298 -1.56 -13.62 -10.59
C SER A 298 -2.14 -15.03 -10.70
N ASP A 299 -1.35 -16.03 -10.26
CA ASP A 299 -1.82 -17.41 -10.15
C ASP A 299 -2.49 -17.70 -8.80
N GLY A 300 -2.98 -18.94 -8.63
CA GLY A 300 -3.62 -19.39 -7.39
C GLY A 300 -2.72 -19.47 -6.15
N PHE A 301 -1.42 -19.17 -6.28
CA PHE A 301 -0.47 -19.05 -5.16
C PHE A 301 -0.09 -17.59 -4.88
N GLY A 302 -0.71 -16.63 -5.58
CA GLY A 302 -0.40 -15.21 -5.46
C GLY A 302 0.90 -14.79 -6.13
N ARG A 303 1.45 -15.61 -7.04
CA ARG A 303 2.67 -15.25 -7.79
C ARG A 303 2.27 -14.44 -9.01
N ALA A 304 2.99 -13.35 -9.27
CA ALA A 304 2.83 -12.57 -10.49
C ALA A 304 3.19 -13.43 -11.71
N ILE A 305 2.29 -13.46 -12.70
CA ILE A 305 2.47 -14.17 -13.97
C ILE A 305 2.88 -13.19 -15.07
N GLN A 306 2.19 -12.05 -15.13
CA GLN A 306 2.36 -11.05 -16.19
C GLN A 306 1.99 -9.66 -15.68
N LEU A 307 2.64 -8.65 -16.24
CA LEU A 307 2.28 -7.24 -16.10
C LEU A 307 2.16 -6.62 -17.50
N CYS A 308 1.02 -6.00 -17.78
CA CYS A 308 0.72 -5.28 -19.01
C CYS A 308 0.60 -3.79 -18.71
N ALA A 309 0.97 -2.94 -19.66
CA ALA A 309 0.76 -1.49 -19.57
C ALA A 309 0.14 -0.99 -20.88
N LEU A 310 -0.78 -0.04 -20.77
CA LEU A 310 -1.31 0.67 -21.94
C LEU A 310 -0.21 1.55 -22.53
N VAL A 311 -0.05 1.49 -23.84
CA VAL A 311 0.93 2.26 -24.61
C VAL A 311 0.24 2.99 -25.77
N PRO A 312 0.86 4.03 -26.35
CA PRO A 312 0.35 4.68 -27.55
C PRO A 312 0.13 3.67 -28.69
N GLU A 313 -0.79 4.02 -29.60
CA GLU A 313 -1.12 3.19 -30.75
C GLU A 313 0.11 2.85 -31.61
N GLY A 314 0.17 1.61 -32.07
CA GLY A 314 1.32 1.08 -32.80
C GLY A 314 1.08 -0.34 -33.31
N ASP A 315 2.10 -0.91 -33.94
CA ASP A 315 2.06 -2.28 -34.42
C ASP A 315 2.20 -3.26 -33.23
N ALA A 316 1.29 -4.24 -33.15
CA ALA A 316 1.30 -5.25 -32.10
C ALA A 316 0.92 -6.63 -32.63
N TRP A 317 1.37 -7.68 -31.93
CA TRP A 317 0.79 -9.01 -32.04
C TRP A 317 -0.62 -9.03 -31.47
N HIS A 318 -1.48 -9.92 -31.95
CA HIS A 318 -2.86 -9.99 -31.49
C HIS A 318 -3.16 -11.32 -30.82
N ARG A 319 -4.05 -11.26 -29.81
CA ARG A 319 -4.56 -12.41 -29.08
C ARG A 319 -5.90 -12.80 -29.66
N GLU A 320 -6.03 -14.05 -30.07
CA GLU A 320 -7.27 -14.66 -30.53
C GLU A 320 -8.18 -15.01 -29.34
N ASP A 321 -9.48 -15.21 -29.60
CA ASP A 321 -10.48 -15.57 -28.59
C ASP A 321 -10.08 -16.82 -27.76
N GLY A 322 -9.37 -17.76 -28.39
CA GLY A 322 -8.85 -18.98 -27.74
C GLY A 322 -7.61 -18.77 -26.88
N GLY A 323 -7.14 -17.52 -26.70
CA GLY A 323 -5.95 -17.16 -25.94
C GLY A 323 -4.62 -17.40 -26.67
N GLN A 324 -4.67 -17.75 -27.95
CA GLN A 324 -3.50 -17.94 -28.81
C GLN A 324 -2.99 -16.58 -29.31
N VAL A 325 -1.70 -16.50 -29.65
CA VAL A 325 -1.09 -15.26 -30.16
C VAL A 325 -0.74 -15.46 -31.64
N ASP A 326 -1.29 -14.61 -32.50
CA ASP A 326 -0.77 -14.44 -33.85
C ASP A 326 0.33 -13.38 -33.83
N THR A 327 1.52 -13.81 -34.23
CA THR A 327 2.73 -13.00 -34.25
C THR A 327 2.85 -12.12 -35.50
N THR A 328 1.82 -12.04 -36.33
CA THR A 328 1.73 -11.11 -37.45
C THR A 328 1.36 -9.73 -36.92
N PRO A 329 2.25 -8.72 -37.04
CA PRO A 329 1.97 -7.39 -36.51
C PRO A 329 0.82 -6.74 -37.29
N ILE A 330 -0.16 -6.24 -36.55
CA ILE A 330 -1.24 -5.41 -37.06
C ILE A 330 -1.29 -4.10 -36.28
N LYS A 331 -1.82 -3.04 -36.88
CA LYS A 331 -2.05 -1.78 -36.18
C LYS A 331 -3.14 -1.98 -35.13
N ALA A 332 -2.78 -1.89 -33.86
CA ALA A 332 -3.76 -1.90 -32.78
C ALA A 332 -4.35 -0.49 -32.60
N SER A 333 -5.68 -0.34 -32.74
CA SER A 333 -6.39 0.89 -32.38
C SER A 333 -6.99 0.76 -30.98
N SER A 334 -7.12 1.90 -30.28
CA SER A 334 -7.70 2.01 -28.94
C SER A 334 -9.21 1.68 -28.82
N THR A 335 -9.88 1.33 -29.91
CA THR A 335 -11.27 0.87 -29.88
C THR A 335 -11.33 -0.55 -29.31
N TYR A 336 -11.58 -0.66 -28.01
CA TYR A 336 -12.17 -1.85 -27.40
C TYR A 336 -13.46 -2.17 -28.16
N GLY A 337 -13.36 -3.07 -29.14
CA GLY A 337 -14.48 -3.55 -29.92
C GLY A 337 -15.30 -4.49 -29.06
N THR A 338 -16.52 -4.07 -28.75
CA THR A 338 -17.64 -4.98 -28.55
C THR A 338 -17.70 -5.93 -29.74
N ASN A 339 -17.38 -7.21 -29.51
CA ASN A 339 -17.89 -8.31 -30.31
C ASN A 339 -18.95 -9.05 -29.51
#